data_AF-A0A821B6V6-F1
#
_entry.id   AF-A0A821B6V6-F1
#
_cell.length_a   1.000
_cell.length_b   1.000
_cell.length_c   1.000
_cell.angle_alpha   90.00
_cell.angle_beta   90.00
_cell.angle_gamma   90.00
#
_symmetry.space_group_name_H-M   'P 1'
#
loop_
_entity.id
_entity.type
_entity.pdbx_description
1 polymer ?
#
loop_
_entity_poly.entity_id
_entity_poly.type
_entity_poly.pdbx_seq_one_letter_code
_entity_poly.pdbx_strand_id
1 'polypeptide(L)' 'TYSIINGLRLYIDGIYFDSTGSFPFEASGSIIYLQIGFSRWCTSYSIPNAGYQGLVDEVYVHSRELTQSEIDILANP' A
#
# COMPACT_ATOMS: atom_id res chain seq x y z
N THR A 1 -5.12 -2.32 -3.18
CA THR A 1 -6.18 -2.97 -2.36
C THR A 1 -5.99 -4.49 -2.37
N TYR A 2 -6.55 -5.25 -1.43
CA TYR A 2 -6.34 -6.70 -1.30
C TYR A 2 -7.63 -7.49 -1.02
N SER A 3 -7.76 -8.66 -1.64
CA SER A 3 -8.59 -9.77 -1.17
C SER A 3 -7.94 -11.11 -1.49
N ILE A 4 -8.39 -12.19 -0.85
CA ILE A 4 -7.89 -13.54 -1.16
C ILE A 4 -8.20 -13.96 -2.61
N ILE A 5 -9.28 -13.45 -3.20
CA ILE A 5 -9.71 -13.80 -4.56
C ILE A 5 -8.85 -13.10 -5.60
N ASN A 6 -8.53 -11.82 -5.39
CA ASN A 6 -7.84 -11.00 -6.39
C ASN A 6 -6.35 -10.79 -6.09
N GLY A 7 -5.89 -11.15 -4.88
CA GLY A 7 -4.54 -10.84 -4.41
C GLY A 7 -4.34 -9.35 -4.14
N LEU A 8 -3.08 -8.91 -4.21
CA LEU A 8 -2.72 -7.50 -4.13
C LEU A 8 -3.00 -6.87 -5.49
N ARG A 9 -3.72 -5.74 -5.50
CA ARG A 9 -4.04 -4.96 -6.70
C ARG A 9 -3.49 -3.56 -6.60
N LEU A 10 -2.81 -3.11 -7.65
CA LEU A 10 -2.24 -1.78 -7.78
C LEU A 10 -3.07 -0.94 -8.77
N TYR A 11 -3.31 0.30 -8.39
CA TYR A 11 -3.99 1.30 -9.19
C TYR A 11 -3.12 2.56 -9.23
N ILE A 12 -3.02 3.20 -10.38
CA ILE A 12 -2.31 4.47 -10.57
C ILE A 12 -3.32 5.44 -11.18
N ASP A 13 -3.50 6.60 -10.55
CA ASP A 13 -4.48 7.62 -10.95
C ASP A 13 -5.90 7.05 -11.12
N GLY A 14 -6.28 6.11 -10.25
CA GLY A 14 -7.57 5.40 -10.28
C GLY A 14 -7.66 4.24 -11.28
N ILE A 15 -6.70 4.12 -12.20
CA ILE A 15 -6.69 3.11 -13.26
C ILE A 15 -6.03 1.82 -12.76
N TYR A 16 -6.67 0.67 -13.01
CA TYR A 16 -6.10 -0.63 -12.71
C TYR A 16 -4.78 -0.83 -13.47
N PHE A 17 -3.69 -1.08 -12.73
CA PHE A 17 -2.37 -1.32 -13.30
C PHE A 17 -2.10 -2.82 -13.40
N ASP A 18 -2.08 -3.53 -12.26
CA ASP A 18 -1.82 -4.98 -12.22
C ASP A 18 -2.24 -5.63 -10.90
N SER A 19 -2.15 -6.96 -10.83
CA SER A 19 -2.37 -7.76 -9.64
C SER A 19 -1.42 -8.94 -9.54
N THR A 20 -1.23 -9.44 -8.32
CA THR A 20 -0.48 -10.68 -8.07
C THR A 20 -1.26 -11.96 -8.40
N GLY A 21 -2.57 -11.85 -8.68
CA GLY A 21 -3.50 -12.99 -8.70
C GLY A 21 -3.85 -13.53 -7.31
N SER A 22 -4.80 -14.47 -7.25
CA SER A 22 -5.30 -15.08 -6.00
C SER A 22 -4.19 -15.73 -5.17
N PHE A 23 -4.07 -15.31 -3.91
CA PHE A 23 -3.23 -15.98 -2.92
C PHE A 23 -3.67 -15.62 -1.48
N PRO A 24 -3.42 -16.48 -0.49
CA PRO A 24 -3.63 -16.14 0.91
C PRO A 24 -2.47 -15.27 1.42
N PHE A 25 -2.77 -14.03 1.79
CA PHE A 25 -1.83 -13.20 2.55
C PHE A 25 -1.94 -13.52 4.05
N GLU A 26 -0.83 -13.93 4.65
CA GLU A 26 -0.70 -14.11 6.10
C GLU A 26 0.07 -12.93 6.71
N ALA A 27 -0.62 -12.12 7.52
CA ALA A 27 0.04 -11.10 8.31
C ALA A 27 0.89 -11.77 9.41
N SER A 28 2.06 -11.22 9.71
CA SER A 28 2.99 -11.79 10.71
C SER A 28 2.46 -11.79 12.15
N GLY A 29 1.32 -11.13 12.43
CA GLY A 29 0.76 -10.95 13.77
C GLY A 29 1.54 -9.99 14.67
N SER A 30 2.68 -9.47 14.21
CA SER A 30 3.50 -8.52 14.95
C SER A 30 2.88 -7.12 14.95
N ILE A 31 2.95 -6.43 16.09
CA ILE A 31 2.61 -5.00 16.15
C ILE A 31 3.67 -4.24 15.36
N ILE A 32 3.23 -3.51 14.33
CA ILE A 32 4.07 -2.63 13.53
C ILE A 32 3.48 -1.22 13.50
N TYR A 33 4.34 -0.23 13.30
CA TYR A 33 3.91 1.14 13.01
C TYR A 33 3.71 1.31 11.52
N LEU A 34 2.68 2.06 11.11
CA LEU A 34 2.60 2.57 9.74
C LEU A 34 3.75 3.56 9.54
N GLN A 35 4.60 3.29 8.54
CA GLN A 35 5.70 4.16 8.18
C GLN A 35 5.41 4.79 6.81
N ILE A 36 5.48 6.12 6.74
CA ILE A 36 5.24 6.89 5.52
C ILE A 36 6.50 7.69 5.21
N GLY A 37 6.93 7.66 3.95
CA GLY A 37 8.09 8.42 3.47
C GLY A 37 9.45 7.87 3.91
N PHE A 38 9.50 6.79 4.67
CA PHE A 38 10.73 6.10 5.07
C PHE A 38 10.40 4.67 5.52
N SER A 39 11.31 3.73 5.31
CA SER A 39 11.23 2.39 5.91
C SER A 39 12.41 2.16 6.83
N ARG A 40 12.15 1.82 8.08
CA ARG A 40 13.20 1.45 9.04
C ARG A 40 13.36 -0.06 9.04
N TRP A 41 14.42 -0.56 8.41
CA TRP A 41 14.72 -1.98 8.46
C TRP A 41 15.61 -2.32 9.67
N CYS A 42 15.50 -3.56 10.15
CA CYS A 42 16.25 -4.08 11.31
C CYS A 42 17.74 -4.33 11.01
N THR A 43 18.35 -3.55 10.11
CA THR A 43 19.76 -3.67 9.78
C THR A 43 20.53 -2.55 10.47
N SER A 44 21.75 -2.86 10.92
CA SER A 44 22.68 -1.88 11.50
C SER A 44 23.26 -0.91 10.48
N TYR A 45 22.89 -1.04 9.20
CA TYR A 45 23.40 -0.22 8.11
C TYR A 45 22.41 0.89 7.80
N SER A 46 22.80 2.14 8.07
CA SER A 46 22.07 3.30 7.56
C SER A 46 22.21 3.34 6.04
N ILE A 47 21.09 3.29 5.31
CA ILE A 47 21.07 3.63 3.89
C ILE A 47 20.94 5.16 3.81
N PRO A 48 21.98 5.91 3.40
CA PRO A 48 21.88 7.36 3.24
C PRO A 48 20.80 7.67 2.19
N ASN A 49 20.00 8.70 2.43
CA ASN A 49 18.92 9.12 1.53
C ASN A 49 17.82 8.07 1.27
N ALA A 50 17.59 7.12 2.20
CA ALA A 50 16.48 6.16 2.07
C ALA A 50 15.08 6.75 2.33
N GLY A 51 15.00 8.03 2.70
CA GLY A 51 13.73 8.73 2.84
C GLY A 51 13.23 9.23 1.48
N TYR A 52 11.95 9.02 1.22
CA TYR A 52 11.24 9.61 0.10
C TYR A 52 11.35 11.14 0.15
N GLN A 53 11.70 11.77 -0.97
CA GLN A 53 11.97 13.21 -1.09
C GLN A 53 10.86 13.95 -1.87
N GLY A 54 9.59 13.68 -1.54
CA GLY A 54 8.44 14.32 -2.16
C GLY A 54 7.32 14.58 -1.16
N LEU A 55 6.28 15.30 -1.60
CA LEU A 55 5.07 15.52 -0.80
C LEU A 55 4.22 14.24 -0.78
N VAL A 56 3.66 13.91 0.38
CA VAL A 56 2.68 12.85 0.56
C VAL A 56 1.48 13.46 1.24
N ASP A 57 0.30 13.23 0.69
CA ASP A 57 -0.96 13.74 1.20
C ASP A 57 -2.05 12.66 1.07
N GLU A 58 -3.17 12.86 1.77
CA GLU A 58 -4.40 12.05 1.61
C GLU A 58 -4.19 10.53 1.79
N VAL A 59 -3.54 10.14 2.90
CA VAL A 59 -3.22 8.75 3.20
C VAL A 59 -4.37 8.05 3.94
N TYR A 60 -4.94 7.03 3.30
CA TYR A 60 -6.03 6.21 3.83
C TYR A 60 -5.64 4.74 3.97
N VAL A 61 -6.18 4.07 5.00
CA VAL A 61 -6.06 2.62 5.19
C VAL A 61 -7.46 2.03 5.37
N HIS A 62 -7.80 1.06 4.53
CA HIS A 62 -9.09 0.38 4.57
C HIS A 62 -8.91 -1.09 4.95
N SER A 63 -9.79 -1.61 5.81
CA SER A 63 -9.77 -2.99 6.29
C SER A 63 -10.46 -4.00 5.36
N ARG A 64 -10.64 -3.64 4.08
CA ARG A 64 -11.31 -4.48 3.07
C ARG A 64 -10.82 -4.14 1.66
N GLU A 65 -11.18 -4.99 0.70
CA GLU A 65 -11.00 -4.64 -0.70
C GLU A 65 -11.94 -3.47 -1.09
N LEU A 66 -11.38 -2.47 -1.78
CA LEU A 66 -12.13 -1.41 -2.42
C LEU A 66 -12.65 -1.83 -3.79
N THR A 67 -13.83 -1.33 -4.17
CA THR A 67 -14.38 -1.47 -5.52
C THR A 67 -13.74 -0.46 -6.47
N GLN A 68 -13.89 -0.68 -7.78
CA GLN A 68 -13.41 0.29 -8.78
C GLN A 68 -14.00 1.69 -8.56
N SER A 69 -15.30 1.80 -8.29
CA SER A 69 -15.95 3.09 -8.07
C SER A 69 -15.39 3.84 -6.86
N GLU A 70 -14.99 3.13 -5.81
CA GLU A 70 -14.37 3.74 -4.63
C GLU A 70 -12.95 4.25 -4.94
N ILE A 71 -12.21 3.49 -5.74
CA ILE A 71 -10.88 3.90 -6.23
C ILE A 71 -10.99 5.15 -7.12
N ASP A 72 -12.00 5.22 -8.00
CA ASP A 72 -12.21 6.37 -8.88
C ASP A 72 -12.50 7.67 -8.10
N ILE A 73 -13.28 7.55 -7.01
CA ILE A 73 -13.56 8.67 -6.09
C ILE A 73 -12.27 9.09 -5.39
N LEU A 74 -11.47 8.16 -4.88
CA LEU A 74 -10.22 8.48 -4.18
C LEU A 74 -9.16 9.09 -5.09
N ALA A 75 -9.13 8.74 -6.38
CA ALA A 75 -8.22 9.31 -7.36
C ALA A 75 -8.60 10.73 -7.79
N ASN A 76 -9.85 11.14 -7.55
CA ASN A 76 -10.38 12.46 -7.87
C ASN A 76 -11.12 13.05 -6.65
N PRO A 77 -10.40 13.28 -5.53
CA PRO A 77 -10.99 13.68 -4.25
C PRO A 77 -11.66 15.05 -4.29
#